data_AF-A0A3D4YMS8-F1
#
_entry.id   AF-A0A3D4YMS8-F1
#
_cell.length_a   1.000
_cell.length_b   1.000
_cell.length_c   1.000
_cell.angle_alpha   90.00
_cell.angle_beta   90.00
_cell.angle_gamma   90.00
#
_symmetry.space_group_name_H-M   'P 1'
#
loop_
_entity.id
_entity.type
_entity.pdbx_description
1 polymer ?
#
loop_
_entity_poly.entity_id
_entity_poly.type
_entity_poly.pdbx_seq_one_letter_code
_entity_poly.pdbx_strand_id
1 'polypeptide(L)'
;MEDLRMAVVRRLTLALVAGVLLSARLGAQNPVPPTGTVTGRVLDAGSQQPVADVNVIVEGTRRGAVSGPDGTFTIGGVPSGSQTVRARRIGFGAPVQVVIVPNGGSV
;
A
#
# COMPACT_ATOMS: atom_id res chain seq x y z
N MET A 1 52.21 28.88 20.26
CA MET A 1 51.27 27.85 20.80
C MET A 1 49.80 28.18 20.50
N GLU A 2 49.51 28.95 19.43
CA GLU A 2 48.15 29.43 19.12
C GLU A 2 47.55 28.71 17.89
N ASP A 3 48.38 28.26 16.94
CA ASP A 3 47.96 27.54 15.73
C ASP A 3 47.33 26.17 16.04
N LEU A 4 47.79 25.52 17.12
CA LEU A 4 47.25 24.24 17.58
C LEU A 4 45.83 24.38 18.13
N ARG A 5 45.52 25.51 18.78
CA ARG A 5 44.18 25.80 19.33
C ARG A 5 43.17 26.05 18.22
N MET A 6 43.56 26.79 17.18
CA MET A 6 42.71 27.08 16.01
C MET A 6 42.42 25.84 15.15
N ALA A 7 43.42 24.97 14.96
CA ALA A 7 43.24 23.72 14.21
C ALA A 7 42.31 22.72 14.93
N VAL A 8 42.36 22.67 16.27
CA VAL A 8 41.49 21.80 17.08
C VAL A 8 40.04 22.30 17.08
N VAL A 9 39.81 23.61 17.27
CA VAL A 9 38.45 24.19 17.24
C VAL A 9 37.78 24.01 15.88
N ARG A 10 38.51 24.20 14.78
CA ARG A 10 38.01 23.98 13.41
C ARG A 10 37.70 22.51 13.11
N ARG A 11 38.47 21.57 13.66
CA ARG A 11 38.21 20.12 13.55
C ARG A 11 36.99 19.71 14.38
N LEU A 12 36.81 20.30 15.56
CA LEU A 12 35.67 20.06 16.43
C LEU A 12 34.36 20.62 15.85
N THR A 13 34.38 21.80 15.23
CA THR A 13 33.19 22.36 14.55
C THR A 13 32.80 21.56 13.31
N LEU A 14 33.77 21.11 12.50
CA LEU A 14 33.51 20.21 11.36
C LEU A 14 32.91 18.86 11.79
N ALA A 15 33.41 18.27 12.87
CA ALA A 15 32.88 17.01 13.41
C ALA A 15 31.45 17.16 13.95
N LEU A 16 31.14 18.30 14.58
CA LEU A 16 29.81 18.58 15.16
C LEU A 16 28.75 18.84 14.08
N VAL A 17 29.12 19.54 13.00
CA VAL A 17 28.24 19.74 11.82
C VAL A 17 28.02 18.43 11.05
N ALA A 18 29.05 17.59 10.89
CA ALA A 18 28.91 16.27 10.26
C ALA A 18 28.02 15.33 11.09
N GLY A 19 28.11 15.38 12.42
CA GLY A 19 27.24 14.62 13.33
C GLY A 19 25.77 14.99 13.20
N VAL A 20 25.43 16.29 13.15
CA VAL A 20 24.05 16.77 12.99
C VAL A 20 23.46 16.40 11.63
N LEU A 21 24.27 16.44 10.56
CA LEU A 21 23.81 16.05 9.21
C LEU A 21 23.59 14.54 9.05
N LEU A 22 24.27 13.71 9.85
CA LEU A 22 24.07 12.26 9.85
C LEU A 22 22.83 11.84 10.66
N SER A 23 22.49 12.58 11.72
CA SER A 23 21.26 12.34 12.51
C SER A 23 19.97 12.62 11.72
N ALA A 24 20.02 13.51 10.73
CA ALA A 24 18.86 13.84 9.89
C ALA A 24 18.45 12.71 8.91
N ARG A 25 19.27 11.65 8.76
CA ARG A 25 18.95 10.50 7.89
C ARG A 25 18.17 9.37 8.59
N LEU A 26 17.98 9.41 9.90
CA LEU A 26 17.27 8.34 10.64
C LEU A 26 15.74 8.51 10.69
N GLY A 27 15.20 9.69 10.34
CA GLY A 27 13.77 9.99 10.45
C GLY A 27 12.90 9.67 9.22
N ALA A 28 13.48 9.21 8.10
CA ALA A 28 12.77 9.09 6.82
C ALA A 28 12.41 7.65 6.41
N GLN A 29 12.78 6.64 7.20
CA GLN A 29 12.51 5.24 6.87
C GLN A 29 11.18 4.81 7.48
N ASN A 30 10.06 5.37 7.04
CA ASN A 30 8.76 4.75 7.30
C ASN A 30 8.66 3.54 6.36
N PRO A 31 8.76 2.28 6.85
CA PRO A 31 8.66 1.14 5.97
C PRO A 31 7.26 1.13 5.36
N VAL A 32 7.18 1.23 4.04
CA VAL A 32 5.92 1.05 3.32
C VAL A 32 5.56 -0.43 3.45
N PRO A 33 4.38 -0.78 3.99
CA PRO A 33 3.96 -2.17 4.07
C PRO A 33 3.96 -2.77 2.65
N PRO A 34 4.43 -4.02 2.48
CA PRO A 34 4.35 -4.69 1.19
C PRO A 34 2.90 -4.73 0.70
N THR A 35 2.72 -4.51 -0.60
CA THR A 35 1.40 -4.52 -1.24
C THR A 35 1.37 -5.50 -2.40
N GLY A 36 0.20 -6.08 -2.66
CA GLY A 36 -0.07 -6.91 -3.83
C GLY A 36 -1.22 -6.35 -4.68
N THR A 37 -1.65 -7.18 -5.63
CA THR A 37 -2.78 -6.93 -6.52
C THR A 37 -3.86 -7.98 -6.29
N VAL A 38 -5.11 -7.57 -6.22
CA VAL A 38 -6.26 -8.48 -6.19
C VAL A 38 -6.96 -8.39 -7.53
N THR A 39 -7.12 -9.54 -8.19
CA THR A 39 -7.82 -9.68 -9.47
C THR A 39 -8.98 -10.64 -9.32
N GLY A 40 -9.98 -10.52 -10.18
CA GLY A 40 -11.10 -11.44 -10.11
C GLY A 40 -12.21 -11.09 -11.07
N ARG A 41 -13.32 -11.79 -10.91
CA ARG A 41 -14.52 -11.62 -11.72
C ARG A 41 -15.76 -11.63 -10.82
N VAL A 42 -16.67 -10.69 -11.05
CA VAL A 42 -17.97 -10.63 -10.38
C VAL A 42 -19.00 -11.34 -11.24
N LEU A 43 -19.68 -12.33 -10.65
CA LEU A 43 -20.73 -13.11 -11.28
C LEU A 43 -22.02 -12.99 -10.46
N ASP A 44 -23.15 -13.00 -11.15
CA ASP A 44 -24.46 -13.14 -10.54
C ASP A 44 -24.65 -14.58 -10.02
N ALA A 45 -25.10 -14.73 -8.77
CA ALA A 45 -25.16 -16.04 -8.12
C ALA A 45 -26.17 -16.98 -8.80
N GLY A 46 -27.29 -16.47 -9.30
CA GLY A 46 -28.34 -17.28 -9.91
C GLY A 46 -28.04 -17.66 -11.35
N SER A 47 -27.64 -16.69 -12.17
CA SER A 47 -27.44 -16.84 -13.61
C SER A 47 -26.01 -17.17 -14.02
N GLN A 48 -25.03 -17.02 -13.11
CA GLN A 48 -23.60 -17.14 -13.39
C GLN A 48 -23.09 -16.18 -14.49
N GLN A 49 -23.87 -15.14 -14.80
CA GLN A 49 -23.50 -14.13 -15.78
C GLN A 49 -22.56 -13.08 -15.16
N PRO A 50 -21.61 -12.54 -15.93
CA PRO A 50 -20.77 -11.45 -15.46
C PRO A 50 -21.58 -10.21 -15.14
N VAL A 51 -21.21 -9.53 -14.06
CA VAL A 51 -21.89 -8.31 -13.62
C VAL A 51 -20.93 -7.12 -13.71
N ALA A 52 -21.27 -6.18 -14.59
CA ALA A 52 -20.55 -4.93 -14.75
C ALA A 52 -21.00 -3.87 -13.72
N ASP A 53 -20.17 -2.83 -13.56
CA ASP A 53 -20.46 -1.68 -12.71
C ASP A 53 -20.65 -2.06 -11.23
N VAL A 54 -19.91 -3.07 -10.77
CA VAL A 54 -19.88 -3.48 -9.36
C VAL A 54 -18.70 -2.81 -8.69
N ASN A 55 -18.96 -2.10 -7.58
CA ASN A 55 -17.90 -1.51 -6.79
C ASN A 55 -17.30 -2.57 -5.87
N VAL A 56 -16.02 -2.90 -6.08
CA VAL A 56 -15.27 -3.90 -5.30
C VAL A 56 -14.27 -3.15 -4.42
N ILE A 57 -14.41 -3.27 -3.11
CA ILE A 57 -13.67 -2.47 -2.14
C ILE A 57 -12.95 -3.39 -1.16
N VAL A 58 -11.72 -3.02 -0.80
CA VAL A 58 -10.98 -3.66 0.30
C VAL A 58 -11.30 -2.92 1.61
N GLU A 59 -11.97 -3.59 2.54
CA GLU A 59 -12.41 -3.01 3.80
C GLU A 59 -11.22 -2.47 4.63
N GLY A 60 -11.45 -1.35 5.32
CA GLY A 60 -10.39 -0.68 6.09
C GLY A 60 -9.39 0.10 5.24
N THR A 61 -9.54 0.14 3.91
CA THR A 61 -8.67 0.88 3.00
C THR A 61 -9.45 1.79 2.05
N ARG A 62 -8.73 2.61 1.29
CA ARG A 62 -9.29 3.37 0.15
C ARG A 62 -9.08 2.66 -1.19
N ARG A 63 -8.71 1.38 -1.17
CA ARG A 63 -8.45 0.59 -2.38
C ARG A 63 -9.74 -0.08 -2.86
N GLY A 64 -9.98 0.02 -4.16
CA GLY A 64 -11.10 -0.61 -4.81
C GLY A 64 -11.02 -0.46 -6.32
N ALA A 65 -11.93 -1.11 -7.02
CA ALA A 65 -12.10 -1.05 -8.46
C ALA A 65 -13.57 -1.23 -8.82
N VAL A 66 -13.94 -0.82 -10.02
CA VAL A 66 -15.25 -1.10 -10.61
C VAL A 66 -15.10 -2.25 -11.60
N SER A 67 -16.00 -3.22 -11.58
CA SER A 67 -15.98 -4.32 -12.53
C SER A 67 -16.31 -3.87 -13.95
N GLY A 68 -15.58 -4.41 -14.93
CA GLY A 68 -15.78 -4.14 -16.35
C GLY A 68 -17.01 -4.86 -16.94
N PRO A 69 -17.26 -4.68 -18.26
CA PRO A 69 -18.38 -5.32 -18.97
C PRO A 69 -18.41 -6.85 -18.89
N ASP A 70 -17.23 -7.46 -18.79
CA ASP A 70 -17.04 -8.90 -18.63
C ASP A 70 -17.01 -9.33 -17.15
N GLY A 71 -17.27 -8.42 -16.22
CA GLY A 71 -17.27 -8.63 -14.77
C GLY A 71 -15.87 -8.63 -14.15
N THR A 72 -14.80 -8.42 -14.91
CA THR A 72 -13.43 -8.47 -14.38
C THR A 72 -13.08 -7.22 -13.59
N PHE A 73 -12.21 -7.36 -12.59
CA PHE A 73 -11.69 -6.23 -11.83
C PHE A 73 -10.23 -6.47 -11.42
N THR A 74 -9.49 -5.38 -11.21
CA THR A 74 -8.10 -5.38 -10.74
C THR A 74 -7.90 -4.26 -9.73
N ILE A 75 -7.48 -4.60 -8.52
CA ILE A 75 -7.20 -3.66 -7.43
C ILE A 75 -5.72 -3.76 -7.09
N GLY A 76 -4.95 -2.73 -7.44
CA GLY A 76 -3.53 -2.64 -7.10
C GLY A 76 -3.27 -1.96 -5.76
N GLY A 77 -2.08 -2.20 -5.19
CA GLY A 77 -1.62 -1.52 -3.97
C GLY A 77 -2.42 -1.92 -2.73
N VAL A 78 -2.94 -3.16 -2.72
CA VAL A 78 -3.66 -3.73 -1.59
C VAL A 78 -2.65 -4.19 -0.54
N PRO A 79 -2.79 -3.84 0.76
CA PRO A 79 -1.90 -4.31 1.79
C PRO A 79 -1.81 -5.84 1.79
N SER A 80 -0.59 -6.38 1.92
CA SER A 80 -0.40 -7.83 2.03
C SER A 80 -1.07 -8.39 3.30
N GLY A 81 -1.29 -9.70 3.30
CA GLY A 81 -1.94 -10.43 4.39
C GLY A 81 -3.44 -10.65 4.15
N SER A 82 -4.15 -10.97 5.23
CA SER A 82 -5.59 -11.25 5.18
C SER A 82 -6.37 -9.95 4.96
N GLN A 83 -7.04 -9.84 3.82
CA GLN A 83 -7.83 -8.69 3.43
C GLN A 83 -9.29 -9.10 3.23
N THR A 84 -10.20 -8.23 3.61
CA THR A 84 -11.64 -8.44 3.40
C THR A 84 -12.07 -7.62 2.20
N VAL A 85 -12.61 -8.30 1.19
CA VAL A 85 -13.08 -7.72 -0.07
C VAL A 85 -14.61 -7.77 -0.09
N ARG A 86 -15.23 -6.63 -0.39
CA ARG A 86 -16.69 -6.51 -0.49
C ARG A 86 -17.08 -6.02 -1.87
N ALA A 87 -18.01 -6.72 -2.50
CA ALA A 87 -18.63 -6.28 -3.75
C ALA A 87 -19.98 -5.61 -3.45
N ARG A 88 -20.27 -4.46 -4.05
CA ARG A 88 -21.53 -3.73 -3.87
C ARG A 88 -22.08 -3.22 -5.19
N ARG A 89 -23.35 -3.51 -5.44
CA ARG A 89 -24.16 -2.97 -6.53
C ARG A 89 -25.60 -2.80 -6.07
N ILE A 90 -26.28 -1.75 -6.53
CA ILE A 90 -27.68 -1.51 -6.17
C ILE A 90 -28.54 -2.66 -6.71
N GLY A 91 -29.44 -3.17 -5.87
CA GLY A 91 -30.31 -4.31 -6.21
C GLY A 91 -29.66 -5.69 -6.06
N PHE A 92 -28.41 -5.77 -5.59
CA PHE A 92 -27.70 -7.03 -5.34
C PHE A 92 -27.37 -7.20 -3.86
N GLY A 93 -27.13 -8.44 -3.44
CA GLY A 93 -26.47 -8.72 -2.17
C GLY A 93 -25.05 -8.14 -2.16
N ALA A 94 -24.51 -7.89 -0.97
CA ALA A 94 -23.15 -7.36 -0.79
C ALA A 94 -22.22 -8.45 -0.19
N PRO A 95 -21.82 -9.45 -0.99
CA PRO A 95 -21.01 -10.56 -0.50
C PRO A 95 -19.65 -10.05 -0.01
N VAL A 96 -19.12 -10.76 0.98
CA VAL A 96 -17.84 -10.49 1.63
C VAL A 96 -16.95 -11.71 1.46
N GLN A 97 -15.73 -11.49 1.00
CA GLN A 97 -14.73 -12.53 0.79
C GLN A 97 -13.44 -12.15 1.49
N VAL A 98 -12.85 -13.09 2.24
CA VAL A 98 -11.50 -12.94 2.77
C VAL A 98 -10.51 -13.49 1.74
N VAL A 99 -9.48 -12.71 1.43
CA VAL A 99 -8.42 -13.02 0.44
C VAL A 99 -7.06 -12.80 1.09
N ILE A 100 -6.14 -13.76 0.91
CA ILE A 100 -4.76 -13.64 1.39
C ILE A 100 -3.93 -13.01 0.28
N VAL A 101 -3.57 -11.73 0.47
CA VAL A 101 -2.79 -10.96 -0.51
C VAL A 101 -1.29 -11.21 -0.28
N PRO A 102 -0.54 -11.63 -1.31
CA PRO A 102 0.90 -11.87 -1.18
C PRO A 102 1.69 -10.57 -0.97
N ASN A 103 2.94 -10.70 -0.49
CA ASN A 103 3.88 -9.58 -0.38
C ASN A 103 4.43 -9.20 -1.77
N GLY A 104 3.58 -8.64 -2.63
CA GLY A 104 3.85 -8.45 -4.06
C GLY A 104 3.20 -9.52 -4.93
N GLY A 105 3.05 -9.25 -6.23
CA GLY A 105 2.35 -10.13 -7.17
C GLY A 105 0.83 -9.96 -7.16
N SER A 106 0.10 -10.98 -7.64
CA SER A 106 -1.36 -10.96 -7.79
C SER A 106 -2.02 -12.18 -7.16
N VAL A 107 -3.24 -12.01 -6.68
CA VAL A 107 -4.15 -13.06 -6.20
C VAL A 107 -5.52 -12.93 -6.85
#